data_AF-A0A1Q6GXH5-F1
#
_entry.id   AF-A0A1Q6GXH5-F1
#
_cell.length_a   1.000
_cell.length_b   1.000
_cell.length_c   1.000
_cell.angle_alpha   90.00
_cell.angle_beta   90.00
_cell.angle_gamma   90.00
#
_symmetry.space_group_name_H-M   'P 1'
#
loop_
_entity.id
_entity.type
_entity.pdbx_description
1 polymer ?
#
loop_
_entity_poly.entity_id
_entity_poly.type
_entity_poly.pdbx_seq_one_letter_code
_entity_poly.pdbx_strand_id
1 'polypeptide(L)' 'MSAGFPRAGRLAKTKTDNIYWSSSEFYNNPANNALYVNVNNGNVNNNNKNNRNSYVRPVLAFSIKTLR' A
#
# COMPACT_ATOMS: atom_id res chain seq x y z
N MET A 1 -5.52 -34.27 -18.48
CA MET A 1 -5.82 -32.86 -18.81
C MET A 1 -5.52 -32.03 -17.57
N SER A 2 -4.51 -31.15 -17.60
CA SER A 2 -4.10 -30.36 -16.43
C SER A 2 -4.94 -29.07 -16.38
N ALA A 3 -5.75 -28.90 -15.33
CA ALA A 3 -6.47 -27.66 -15.08
C ALA A 3 -5.50 -26.65 -14.45
N GLY A 4 -4.80 -25.88 -15.29
CA GLY A 4 -3.97 -24.78 -14.82
C GLY A 4 -4.83 -23.69 -14.19
N PHE A 5 -4.40 -23.16 -13.05
CA PHE A 5 -5.02 -22.00 -12.43
C PHE A 5 -5.00 -20.79 -13.38
N PRO A 6 -6.08 -20.01 -13.49
CA PRO A 6 -6.09 -18.85 -14.38
C PRO A 6 -5.02 -17.85 -13.92
N ARG A 7 -4.18 -17.44 -14.87
CA ARG A 7 -3.20 -16.36 -14.69
C ARG A 7 -3.96 -15.10 -14.26
N ALA A 8 -3.67 -14.60 -13.07
CA ALA A 8 -4.27 -13.37 -12.56
C ALA A 8 -4.16 -12.26 -13.61
N GLY A 9 -5.31 -11.79 -14.10
CA GLY A 9 -5.39 -10.73 -15.10
C GLY A 9 -4.72 -9.46 -14.60
N ARG A 10 -4.09 -8.74 -15.52
CA ARG A 10 -3.43 -7.45 -15.27
C ARG A 10 -4.46 -6.45 -14.73
N LEU A 11 -4.40 -6.14 -13.43
CA LEU A 11 -5.16 -5.04 -12.84
C LEU A 11 -4.78 -3.74 -13.56
N ALA A 12 -5.67 -3.23 -14.40
CA ALA A 12 -5.50 -1.94 -15.04
C ALA A 12 -5.57 -0.84 -13.97
N LYS A 13 -4.42 -0.22 -13.67
CA LYS A 13 -4.33 0.88 -12.71
C LYS A 13 -4.85 2.15 -13.38
N THR A 14 -6.10 2.52 -13.13
CA THR A 14 -6.74 3.72 -13.71
C THR A 14 -6.69 4.95 -12.80
N LYS A 15 -5.66 5.07 -11.94
CA LYS A 15 -5.48 6.27 -11.11
C LYS A 15 -4.02 6.69 -11.02
N THR A 16 -3.77 7.93 -11.42
CA THR A 16 -2.47 8.64 -11.42
C THR A 16 -2.01 9.07 -10.02
N ASP A 17 -2.92 9.05 -9.04
CA ASP A 17 -2.59 9.36 -7.65
C ASP A 17 -1.81 8.20 -7.02
N ASN A 18 -0.50 8.32 -7.10
CA ASN A 18 0.48 7.35 -6.64
C ASN A 18 0.87 7.60 -5.18
N ILE A 19 -0.13 7.92 -4.35
CA ILE A 19 0.07 8.31 -2.96
C ILE A 19 -0.70 7.35 -2.07
N TYR A 20 0.04 6.66 -1.20
CA TYR A 20 -0.51 5.61 -0.34
C TYR A 20 -0.19 5.89 1.12
N TRP A 21 -1.21 5.84 1.97
CA TRP A 21 -1.03 5.86 3.42
C TRP A 21 -0.27 4.60 3.87
N SER A 22 0.61 4.75 4.85
CA SER A 22 1.18 3.64 5.60
C SER A 22 0.49 3.50 6.95
N SER A 23 0.76 2.40 7.65
CA SER A 23 0.27 2.17 9.02
C SER A 23 1.07 2.94 10.09
N SER A 24 1.99 3.83 9.70
CA SER A 24 2.85 4.57 10.61
C SER A 24 2.33 5.97 10.89
N GLU A 25 2.40 6.39 12.15
CA GLU A 25 2.03 7.74 12.59
C GLU A 25 3.26 8.65 12.66
N PHE A 26 3.03 9.96 12.50
CA PHE A 26 4.08 10.93 12.78
C PHE A 26 4.19 11.18 14.28
N TYR A 27 5.41 11.18 14.82
CA TYR A 27 5.71 11.08 16.26
C TYR A 27 5.29 12.28 17.13
N ASN A 28 4.76 13.35 16.54
CA ASN A 28 4.31 14.52 17.31
C ASN A 28 3.01 14.22 18.08
N ASN A 29 2.93 14.68 19.33
CA ASN A 29 1.74 14.53 20.17
C ASN A 29 0.86 15.81 20.12
N PRO A 30 -0.46 15.71 19.86
CA PRO A 30 -1.20 14.50 19.45
C PRO A 30 -0.87 14.05 18.03
N ALA A 31 -0.92 12.73 17.78
CA ALA A 31 -0.59 12.08 16.50
C ALA A 31 -1.64 12.36 15.40
N ASN A 32 -1.80 13.63 15.05
CA ASN A 32 -2.77 14.11 14.06
C ASN A 32 -2.35 13.78 12.61
N ASN A 33 -1.07 13.47 12.41
CA ASN A 33 -0.50 13.20 11.09
C ASN A 33 -0.16 11.70 10.95
N ALA A 34 -0.37 11.16 9.75
CA ALA A 34 0.09 9.84 9.35
C ALA A 34 1.18 9.95 8.28
N LEU A 35 1.98 8.89 8.12
CA LEU A 35 2.97 8.80 7.05
C LEU A 35 2.32 8.27 5.76
N TYR A 36 2.75 8.81 4.63
CA TYR A 36 2.37 8.34 3.30
C TYR A 36 3.59 8.26 2.40
N VAL A 37 3.52 7.35 1.43
CA VAL A 37 4.54 7.16 0.40
C VAL A 37 4.02 7.69 -0.93
N ASN A 38 4.80 8.54 -1.57
CA ASN A 38 4.61 8.93 -2.96
C ASN A 38 5.40 7.97 -3.85
N VAL A 39 4.72 7.01 -4.49
CA VAL A 39 5.36 6.01 -5.35
C VAL A 39 5.76 6.56 -6.71
N ASN A 40 5.47 7.82 -7.04
CA ASN A 40 6.05 8.47 -8.22
C ASN A 40 7.56 8.72 -8.05
N ASN A 41 7.99 9.06 -6.85
CA ASN A 41 9.37 9.49 -6.56
C ASN A 41 9.98 8.81 -5.33
N GLY A 42 9.28 7.88 -4.70
CA GLY A 42 9.73 7.14 -3.52
C GLY A 42 9.73 7.94 -2.22
N ASN A 43 9.26 9.19 -2.22
CA ASN A 43 9.37 10.05 -1.04
C ASN A 43 8.34 9.66 0.04
N VAL A 44 8.78 9.69 1.30
CA VAL A 44 7.94 9.48 2.49
C VAL A 44 7.73 10.80 3.20
N ASN A 45 6.48 11.17 3.40
CA ASN A 45 6.10 12.42 4.06
C ASN A 45 4.99 12.17 5.07
N ASN A 46 4.63 13.20 5.85
CA ASN A 46 3.50 13.16 6.76
C ASN A 46 2.43 14.18 6.36
N ASN A 47 1.17 13.90 6.65
CA ASN A 47 0.08 14.89 6.54
C ASN A 47 -1.02 14.57 7.55
N ASN A 48 -1.83 15.58 7.89
CA ASN A 48 -2.99 15.44 8.75
C ASN A 48 -3.99 14.44 8.14
N LYS A 49 -4.47 13.51 8.97
CA LYS A 49 -5.39 12.44 8.59
C LYS A 49 -6.72 12.95 7.99
N ASN A 50 -7.15 14.15 8.38
CA ASN A 50 -8.40 14.76 7.96
C ASN A 50 -8.28 15.64 6.70
N ASN A 51 -7.06 15.98 6.29
CA ASN A 51 -6.83 17.02 5.27
C ASN A 51 -6.47 16.46 3.89
N ARG A 52 -6.54 15.13 3.69
CA ARG A 52 -6.09 14.53 2.44
C ARG A 52 -6.77 13.22 2.06
N ASN A 53 -7.13 13.14 0.78
CA ASN A 53 -7.52 11.90 0.12
C ASN A 53 -6.27 11.14 -0.36
N SER A 54 -5.89 10.07 0.35
CA SER A 54 -4.91 9.08 -0.15
C SER A 54 -5.48 7.68 -0.03
N TYR A 55 -4.92 6.73 -0.78
CA TYR A 55 -5.40 5.35 -0.80
C TYR A 55 -4.63 4.47 0.18
N VAL A 56 -5.19 3.32 0.51
CA VAL A 56 -4.50 2.27 1.26
C VAL A 56 -4.25 1.10 0.29
N ARG A 57 -3.02 0.56 0.29
CA ARG A 57 -2.69 -0.71 -0.36
C ARG A 57 -2.48 -1.77 0.71
N PRO A 58 -3.43 -2.69 0.93
CA PRO A 58 -3.22 -3.77 1.89
C PRO A 58 -2.10 -4.70 1.39
N VAL A 59 -1.27 -5.18 2.32
CA VAL A 59 -0.15 -6.10 2.04
C VAL A 59 -0.36 -7.37 2.87
N LEU A 60 -0.26 -8.52 2.23
CA LEU A 60 -0.32 -9.85 2.86
C LEU A 60 0.97 -10.60 2.55
N ALA A 61 1.58 -11.18 3.58
CA ALA A 61 2.73 -12.07 3.45
C ALA A 61 2.34 -13.49 3.91
N PHE A 62 2.86 -14.51 3.24
CA PHE A 62 2.70 -15.91 3.62
C PHE A 62 4.00 -16.68 3.40
N SER A 63 4.19 -17.73 4.17
CA SER A 63 5.35 -18.63 4.06
C SER A 63 4.91 -19.99 3.55
N ILE A 64 5.62 -20.55 2.58
CA ILE A 64 5.42 -21.92 2.10
C ILE A 64 6.44 -22.82 2.79
N LYS A 65 5.96 -23.84 3.50
CA LYS A 65 6.83 -24.92 3.99
C LYS A 65 6.79 -26.06 2.98
N THR A 66 7.82 -26.16 2.15
CA THR A 66 8.01 -27.35 1.31
C THR A 66 8.57 -28.46 2.20
N LEU A 67 7.73 -29.44 2.52
CA LEU A 67 8.21 -30.71 3.09
C LEU A 67 8.95 -31.45 1.96
N ARG A 68 10.21 -31.80 2.21
CA ARG A 68 10.98 -32.70 1.33
C ARG A 68 10.79 -34.12 1.83
#